data_AF-A0A3D9L5B6-F1
#
_entry.id   AF-A0A3D9L5B6-F1
#
_cell.length_a   1.000
_cell.length_b   1.000
_cell.length_c   1.000
_cell.angle_alpha   90.00
_cell.angle_beta   90.00
_cell.angle_gamma   90.00
#
_symmetry.space_group_name_H-M   'P 1'
#
loop_
_entity.id
_entity.type
_entity.pdbx_description
1 polymer ?
#
loop_
_entity_poly.entity_id
_entity_poly.type
_entity_poly.pdbx_seq_one_letter_code
_entity_poly.pdbx_strand_id
1 'polypeptide(L)'
;MSALYFKGKKFDNIPGTWNDLKPNQLITIAGLLHANIHPNEAVFKIIMCLLEIRKHWWLAWNLLLKTSHEDKIDFMADTRLLADFILTPESYSLTRNLIPVITIPRTIRKSERLYGPPDSCKKMVFMEFIKAETYYLAYRKNYTNVPLRMQSLNRLIAVLYRHKQIISNTSTWNGDVREVYNDNTVIYRAEKIIAQIPDNIKYAILIFYISCRAIKVERYNHVFSGETGSGGGNWIDALRSMAGGALNMEKISMVDADVALYDLNKSIEESKRK
;
A
#
# COMPACT_ATOMS: atom_id res chain seq x y z
N MET A 1 20.63 -2.83 0.36
CA MET A 1 21.10 -2.14 1.58
C MET A 1 22.33 -1.32 1.27
N SER A 2 22.31 -0.06 1.68
CA SER A 2 23.40 0.90 1.45
C SER A 2 24.13 1.21 2.76
N ALA A 3 25.33 1.80 2.66
CA ALA A 3 26.08 2.31 3.81
C ALA A 3 26.35 3.80 3.64
N LEU A 4 26.32 4.55 4.74
CA LEU A 4 26.68 5.97 4.79
C LEU A 4 27.92 6.14 5.67
N TYR A 5 28.88 6.93 5.21
CA TYR A 5 30.01 7.34 6.03
C TYR A 5 29.79 8.79 6.47
N PHE A 6 29.78 9.04 7.77
CA PHE A 6 29.68 10.38 8.33
C PHE A 6 30.74 10.59 9.40
N LYS A 7 31.65 11.55 9.16
CA LYS A 7 32.80 11.86 10.03
C LYS A 7 33.59 10.61 10.45
N GLY A 8 33.91 9.76 9.47
CA GLY A 8 34.68 8.53 9.66
C GLY A 8 33.90 7.36 10.28
N LYS A 9 32.64 7.55 10.70
CA LYS A 9 31.79 6.44 11.18
C LYS A 9 30.91 5.90 10.05
N LYS A 10 30.91 4.58 9.92
CA LYS A 10 30.05 3.84 8.98
C LYS A 10 28.69 3.56 9.61
N PHE A 11 27.63 3.85 8.88
CA PHE A 11 26.25 3.52 9.21
C PHE A 11 25.76 2.49 8.19
N ASP A 12 25.67 1.24 8.63
CA ASP A 12 25.24 0.10 7.83
C ASP A 12 23.72 -0.11 7.90
N ASN A 13 23.19 -0.94 7.00
CA ASN A 13 21.78 -1.35 6.95
C ASN A 13 20.80 -0.21 6.65
N ILE A 14 21.22 0.77 5.84
CA ILE A 14 20.31 1.81 5.37
C ILE A 14 19.40 1.19 4.29
N PRO A 15 18.07 1.32 4.42
CA PRO A 15 17.14 0.82 3.40
C PRO A 15 17.45 1.44 2.04
N GLY A 16 17.60 0.60 1.01
CA GLY A 16 17.81 1.05 -0.38
C GLY A 16 16.55 0.93 -1.24
N THR A 17 15.52 0.24 -0.74
CA THR A 17 14.24 0.02 -1.41
C THR A 17 13.09 0.06 -0.41
N TRP A 18 11.85 0.14 -0.89
CA TRP A 18 10.67 0.06 -0.03
C TRP A 18 10.60 -1.25 0.77
N ASN A 19 11.06 -2.38 0.18
CA ASN A 19 11.04 -3.70 0.83
C ASN A 19 12.10 -3.88 1.92
N ASP A 20 13.11 -3.00 1.96
CA ASP A 20 14.14 -2.97 2.98
C ASP A 20 13.69 -2.20 4.25
N LEU A 21 12.59 -1.44 4.17
CA LEU A 21 12.08 -0.66 5.30
C LEU A 21 11.62 -1.55 6.45
N LYS A 22 11.80 -1.08 7.67
CA LYS A 22 11.13 -1.64 8.86
C LYS A 22 9.67 -1.16 8.92
N PRO A 23 8.77 -1.90 9.59
CA PRO A 23 7.36 -1.50 9.70
C PRO A 23 7.16 -0.08 10.25
N ASN A 24 7.89 0.28 11.31
CA ASN A 24 7.82 1.62 11.89
C ASN A 24 8.38 2.72 10.98
N GLN A 25 9.38 2.40 10.14
CA GLN A 25 9.91 3.35 9.16
C GLN A 25 8.86 3.60 8.09
N LEU A 26 8.25 2.56 7.53
CA LEU A 26 7.17 2.67 6.55
C LEU A 26 6.00 3.51 7.10
N ILE A 27 5.53 3.22 8.32
CA ILE A 27 4.44 3.97 8.96
C ILE A 27 4.80 5.46 9.12
N THR A 28 6.02 5.74 9.58
CA THR A 28 6.48 7.13 9.78
C THR A 28 6.59 7.87 8.44
N ILE A 29 7.24 7.26 7.45
CA ILE A 29 7.42 7.84 6.11
C ILE A 29 6.07 8.08 5.43
N ALA A 30 5.15 7.11 5.51
CA ALA A 30 3.82 7.25 4.91
C ALA A 30 3.04 8.43 5.50
N GLY A 31 3.15 8.65 6.82
CA GLY A 31 2.59 9.81 7.50
C GLY A 31 3.24 11.13 7.04
N LEU A 32 4.56 11.16 6.88
CA LEU A 32 5.29 12.35 6.39
C LEU A 32 4.91 12.71 4.95
N LEU A 33 4.75 11.71 4.07
CA LEU A 33 4.36 11.92 2.67
C LEU A 33 2.93 12.46 2.50
N HIS A 34 2.06 12.24 3.48
CA HIS A 34 0.67 12.70 3.46
C HIS A 34 0.41 13.90 4.40
N ALA A 35 1.42 14.33 5.15
CA ALA A 35 1.29 15.47 6.05
C ALA A 35 1.41 16.79 5.28
N ASN A 36 0.71 17.82 5.74
CA ASN A 36 0.85 19.18 5.23
C ASN A 36 2.09 19.86 5.83
N ILE A 37 3.28 19.35 5.46
CA ILE A 37 4.58 19.87 5.88
C ILE A 37 5.39 20.32 4.67
N HIS A 38 6.32 21.24 4.87
CA HIS A 38 7.16 21.74 3.78
C HIS A 38 8.00 20.58 3.16
N PRO A 39 8.15 20.47 1.83
CA PRO A 39 8.84 19.35 1.20
C PRO A 39 10.26 19.09 1.74
N ASN A 40 11.06 20.14 1.92
CA ASN A 40 12.41 20.00 2.48
C ASN A 40 12.41 19.46 3.93
N GLU A 41 11.40 19.84 4.72
CA GLU A 41 11.23 19.33 6.08
C GLU A 41 10.82 17.85 6.07
N ALA A 42 9.94 17.46 5.14
CA ALA A 42 9.57 16.06 4.93
C ALA A 42 10.78 15.21 4.56
N VAL A 43 11.58 15.66 3.59
CA VAL A 43 12.81 14.98 3.15
C VAL A 43 13.78 14.82 4.31
N PHE A 44 14.03 15.88 5.08
CA PHE A 44 14.87 15.83 6.28
C PHE A 44 14.36 14.78 7.28
N LYS A 45 13.06 14.79 7.61
CA LYS A 45 12.46 13.83 8.55
C LYS A 45 12.49 12.39 8.00
N ILE A 46 12.35 12.19 6.69
CA ILE A 46 12.46 10.89 6.03
C ILE A 46 13.90 10.36 6.17
N ILE A 47 14.91 11.16 5.85
CA ILE A 47 16.33 10.78 6.00
C ILE A 47 16.63 10.40 7.46
N MET A 48 16.16 11.20 8.41
CA MET A 48 16.31 10.92 9.85
C MET A 48 15.64 9.60 10.28
N CYS A 49 14.51 9.25 9.65
CA CYS A 49 13.81 7.99 9.85
C CYS A 49 14.58 6.80 9.25
N LEU A 50 15.13 6.95 8.04
CA LEU A 50 15.94 5.94 7.35
C LEU A 50 17.22 5.62 8.12
N LEU A 51 17.89 6.64 8.66
CA LEU A 51 19.10 6.52 9.47
C LEU A 51 18.83 6.07 10.92
N GLU A 52 17.57 5.86 11.29
CA GLU A 52 17.13 5.51 12.65
C GLU A 52 17.79 6.38 13.73
N ILE A 53 17.88 7.70 13.49
CA ILE A 53 18.77 8.58 14.27
C ILE A 53 18.50 8.56 15.78
N ARG A 54 17.26 8.24 16.19
CA ARG A 54 16.87 8.06 17.60
C ARG A 54 17.63 6.93 18.31
N LYS A 55 18.10 5.92 17.57
CA LYS A 55 18.94 4.83 18.08
C LYS A 55 20.42 5.18 18.10
N HIS A 56 20.81 6.20 17.34
CA HIS A 56 22.19 6.63 17.18
C HIS A 56 22.39 8.01 17.82
N TRP A 57 22.42 8.04 19.16
CA TRP A 57 22.56 9.28 19.93
C TRP A 57 23.76 10.13 19.48
N TRP A 58 24.88 9.50 19.12
CA TRP A 58 26.07 10.18 18.60
C TRP A 58 25.79 10.89 17.27
N LEU A 59 25.05 10.26 16.36
CA LEU A 59 24.67 10.86 15.09
C LEU A 59 23.68 12.00 15.33
N ALA A 60 22.67 11.80 16.20
CA ALA A 60 21.72 12.82 16.59
C ALA A 60 22.43 14.06 17.15
N TRP A 61 23.35 13.86 18.10
CA TRP A 61 24.13 14.93 18.71
C TRP A 61 24.96 15.69 17.68
N ASN A 62 25.72 14.97 16.84
CA ASN A 62 26.54 15.62 15.84
C ASN A 62 25.69 16.38 14.83
N LEU A 63 24.67 15.76 14.25
CA LEU A 63 23.88 16.35 13.19
C LEU A 63 23.00 17.51 13.69
N LEU A 64 22.37 17.38 14.86
CA LEU A 64 21.42 18.39 15.35
C LEU A 64 22.11 19.55 16.06
N LEU A 65 23.14 19.26 16.89
CA LEU A 65 23.70 20.24 17.83
C LEU A 65 25.10 20.73 17.48
N LYS A 66 25.96 19.89 16.90
CA LYS A 66 27.39 20.24 16.69
C LYS A 66 27.70 20.75 15.28
N THR A 67 26.93 20.32 14.29
CA THR A 67 27.22 20.57 12.87
C THR A 67 26.76 21.98 12.49
N SER A 68 27.58 22.70 11.71
CA SER A 68 27.26 24.05 11.22
C SER A 68 26.03 24.01 10.30
N HIS A 69 25.45 25.17 9.97
CA HIS A 69 24.33 25.20 9.04
C HIS A 69 24.74 24.73 7.64
N GLU A 70 25.92 25.13 7.16
CA GLU A 70 26.48 24.74 5.87
C GLU A 70 26.72 23.23 5.80
N ASP A 71 27.40 22.65 6.79
CA ASP A 71 27.63 21.20 6.85
C ASP A 71 26.31 20.40 6.88
N LYS A 72 25.23 20.95 7.46
CA LYS A 72 23.91 20.31 7.45
C LYS A 72 23.30 20.33 6.05
N ILE A 73 23.50 21.41 5.30
CA ILE A 73 23.05 21.50 3.90
C ILE A 73 23.80 20.49 3.05
N ASP A 74 25.12 20.41 3.18
CA ASP A 74 25.95 19.44 2.45
C ASP A 74 25.57 18.00 2.81
N PHE A 75 25.44 17.71 4.10
CA PHE A 75 24.95 16.40 4.56
C PHE A 75 23.58 16.06 3.96
N MET A 76 22.68 17.05 3.89
CA MET A 76 21.35 16.86 3.31
C MET A 76 21.38 16.64 1.79
N ALA A 77 22.27 17.32 1.07
CA ALA A 77 22.48 17.12 -0.34
C ALA A 77 22.99 15.69 -0.61
N ASP A 78 24.01 15.25 0.13
CA ASP A 78 24.62 13.92 -0.01
C ASP A 78 23.66 12.79 0.36
N THR A 79 22.89 12.98 1.44
CA THR A 79 21.97 11.95 1.94
C THR A 79 20.62 11.94 1.22
N ARG A 80 20.32 12.93 0.38
CA ARG A 80 19.10 12.95 -0.42
C ARG A 80 18.97 11.73 -1.32
N LEU A 81 20.10 11.25 -1.86
CA LEU A 81 20.14 10.04 -2.69
C LEU A 81 19.67 8.78 -1.93
N LEU A 82 19.82 8.75 -0.60
CA LEU A 82 19.31 7.64 0.23
C LEU A 82 17.78 7.59 0.26
N ALA A 83 17.11 8.72 0.01
CA ALA A 83 15.66 8.82 0.00
C ALA A 83 15.07 8.79 -1.42
N ASP A 84 15.89 8.65 -2.46
CA ASP A 84 15.43 8.80 -3.85
C ASP A 84 14.32 7.79 -4.22
N PHE A 85 14.45 6.54 -3.75
CA PHE A 85 13.42 5.51 -3.93
C PHE A 85 12.08 5.82 -3.22
N ILE A 86 12.04 6.81 -2.32
CA ILE A 86 10.82 7.27 -1.66
C ILE A 86 10.25 8.49 -2.38
N LEU A 87 11.13 9.37 -2.83
CA LEU A 87 10.78 10.68 -3.38
C LEU A 87 10.39 10.61 -4.86
N THR A 88 10.81 9.56 -5.57
CA THR A 88 10.49 9.35 -6.98
C THR A 88 9.12 8.65 -7.11
N PRO A 89 8.06 9.31 -7.63
CA PRO A 89 6.70 8.78 -7.65
C PRO A 89 6.54 7.45 -8.43
N GLU A 90 7.44 7.19 -9.37
CA GLU A 90 7.42 6.00 -10.23
C GLU A 90 8.06 4.77 -9.57
N SER A 91 8.70 4.95 -8.40
CA SER A 91 9.54 3.92 -7.76
C SER A 91 8.84 3.05 -6.72
N TYR A 92 7.50 3.11 -6.65
CA TYR A 92 6.71 2.28 -5.73
C TYR A 92 6.89 0.79 -6.02
N SER A 93 7.76 0.16 -5.24
CA SER A 93 8.20 -1.24 -5.38
C SER A 93 7.93 -2.07 -4.12
N LEU A 94 7.04 -1.60 -3.24
CA LEU A 94 6.71 -2.28 -1.99
C LEU A 94 5.86 -3.55 -2.27
N THR A 95 6.54 -4.68 -2.44
CA THR A 95 5.90 -5.97 -2.70
C THR A 95 5.67 -6.76 -1.43
N ARG A 96 6.44 -6.50 -0.37
CA ARG A 96 6.28 -7.13 0.94
C ARG A 96 5.26 -6.40 1.78
N ASN A 97 4.32 -7.13 2.39
CA ASN A 97 3.41 -6.54 3.35
C ASN A 97 4.13 -6.39 4.70
N LEU A 98 4.73 -5.21 4.92
CA LEU A 98 5.43 -4.87 6.16
C LEU A 98 4.48 -4.65 7.35
N ILE A 99 3.15 -4.63 7.13
CA ILE A 99 2.13 -4.48 8.19
C ILE A 99 1.15 -5.65 8.09
N PRO A 100 1.59 -6.91 8.22
CA PRO A 100 0.71 -8.06 7.97
C PRO A 100 -0.44 -8.17 8.99
N VAL A 101 -0.29 -7.54 10.16
CA VAL A 101 -1.28 -7.56 11.23
C VAL A 101 -1.41 -6.17 11.84
N ILE A 102 -2.66 -5.72 12.01
CA ILE A 102 -3.01 -4.52 12.77
C ILE A 102 -3.63 -4.96 14.08
N THR A 103 -3.15 -4.40 15.19
CA THR A 103 -3.75 -4.59 16.52
C THR A 103 -4.48 -3.33 16.92
N ILE A 104 -5.78 -3.44 17.15
CA ILE A 104 -6.64 -2.33 17.57
C ILE A 104 -6.91 -2.51 19.07
N PRO A 105 -6.41 -1.58 19.91
CA PRO A 105 -6.68 -1.65 21.34
C PRO A 105 -8.18 -1.42 21.58
N ARG A 106 -8.80 -2.26 22.42
CA ARG A 106 -10.17 -2.08 22.88
C ARG A 106 -10.14 -1.84 24.39
N THR A 107 -10.88 -0.83 24.85
CA THR A 107 -10.83 -0.37 26.25
C THR A 107 -11.38 -1.40 27.25
N ILE A 108 -12.32 -2.25 26.82
CA ILE A 108 -13.06 -3.19 27.70
C ILE A 108 -12.94 -4.65 27.23
N ARG A 109 -12.49 -4.91 26.01
CA ARG A 109 -12.39 -6.26 25.43
C ARG A 109 -10.96 -6.59 25.02
N LYS A 110 -10.68 -7.87 24.79
CA LYS A 110 -9.43 -8.32 24.15
C LYS A 110 -9.18 -7.51 22.88
N SER A 111 -7.91 -7.11 22.67
CA SER A 111 -7.50 -6.38 21.47
C SER A 111 -7.94 -7.12 20.22
N GLU A 112 -8.48 -6.36 19.26
CA GLU A 112 -8.91 -6.91 17.98
C GLU A 112 -7.74 -6.94 17.02
N ARG A 113 -7.56 -8.05 16.31
CA ARG A 113 -6.49 -8.22 15.34
C ARG A 113 -7.08 -8.37 13.95
N LEU A 114 -6.62 -7.53 13.04
CA LEU A 114 -6.92 -7.63 11.62
C LEU A 114 -5.68 -8.08 10.86
N TYR A 115 -5.87 -8.89 9.84
CA TYR A 115 -4.83 -9.50 9.04
C TYR A 115 -4.94 -8.95 7.61
N GLY A 116 -3.83 -8.44 7.10
CA GLY A 116 -3.71 -7.95 5.74
C GLY A 116 -3.48 -9.07 4.74
N PRO A 117 -3.53 -8.78 3.43
CA PRO A 117 -3.21 -9.78 2.41
C PRO A 117 -1.73 -10.18 2.50
N PRO A 118 -1.38 -11.35 1.94
CA PRO A 118 0.00 -11.73 1.70
C PRO A 118 0.76 -10.73 0.80
N ASP A 119 2.08 -10.93 0.71
CA ASP A 119 2.97 -10.18 -0.19
C ASP A 119 2.41 -10.11 -1.62
N SER A 120 2.58 -8.95 -2.26
CA SER A 120 2.09 -8.60 -3.60
C SER A 120 0.56 -8.72 -3.76
N CYS A 121 -0.19 -8.69 -2.65
CA CYS A 121 -1.63 -8.98 -2.63
C CYS A 121 -1.97 -10.33 -3.29
N LYS A 122 -1.11 -11.34 -3.15
CA LYS A 122 -1.38 -12.71 -3.61
C LYS A 122 -2.61 -13.28 -2.90
N LYS A 123 -3.32 -14.21 -3.55
CA LYS A 123 -4.53 -14.88 -3.02
C LYS A 123 -5.72 -13.97 -2.79
N MET A 124 -5.67 -12.75 -3.30
CA MET A 124 -6.84 -11.88 -3.36
C MET A 124 -7.80 -12.43 -4.40
N VAL A 125 -9.06 -12.62 -4.02
CA VAL A 125 -10.09 -13.03 -4.99
C VAL A 125 -10.46 -11.87 -5.89
N PHE A 126 -10.96 -12.16 -7.09
CA PHE A 126 -11.20 -11.14 -8.09
C PHE A 126 -12.20 -10.07 -7.63
N MET A 127 -13.26 -10.44 -6.92
CA MET A 127 -14.21 -9.46 -6.37
C MET A 127 -13.59 -8.55 -5.30
N GLU A 128 -12.70 -9.09 -4.47
CA GLU A 128 -11.95 -8.31 -3.50
C GLU A 128 -11.08 -7.26 -4.22
N PHE A 129 -10.40 -7.65 -5.30
CA PHE A 129 -9.62 -6.74 -6.12
C PHE A 129 -10.48 -5.63 -6.74
N ILE A 130 -11.62 -5.97 -7.36
CA ILE A 130 -12.55 -4.99 -7.96
C ILE A 130 -12.97 -3.95 -6.92
N LYS A 131 -13.31 -4.39 -5.72
CA LYS A 131 -13.79 -3.52 -4.64
C LYS A 131 -12.67 -2.66 -4.06
N ALA A 132 -11.48 -3.23 -3.88
CA ALA A 132 -10.29 -2.47 -3.50
C ALA A 132 -10.00 -1.37 -4.54
N GLU A 133 -10.02 -1.70 -5.83
CA GLU A 133 -9.77 -0.75 -6.90
C GLU A 133 -10.84 0.35 -6.94
N THR A 134 -12.11 -0.01 -6.78
CA THR A 134 -13.21 0.95 -6.70
C THR A 134 -12.99 1.97 -5.58
N TYR A 135 -12.60 1.53 -4.38
CA TYR A 135 -12.36 2.44 -3.26
C TYR A 135 -11.05 3.23 -3.39
N TYR A 136 -10.03 2.65 -4.03
CA TYR A 136 -8.80 3.38 -4.36
C TYR A 136 -9.05 4.51 -5.37
N LEU A 137 -9.82 4.25 -6.43
CA LEU A 137 -10.21 5.27 -7.40
C LEU A 137 -11.07 6.35 -6.75
N ALA A 138 -11.99 6.00 -5.85
CA ALA A 138 -12.75 6.96 -5.06
C ALA A 138 -11.87 7.81 -4.13
N TYR A 139 -10.86 7.21 -3.49
CA TYR A 139 -9.87 7.94 -2.69
C TYR A 139 -9.11 8.97 -3.53
N ARG A 140 -8.67 8.58 -4.74
CA ARG A 140 -7.96 9.47 -5.66
C ARG A 140 -8.85 10.60 -6.20
N LYS A 141 -10.10 10.30 -6.55
CA LYS A 141 -11.05 11.27 -7.10
C LYS A 141 -11.38 12.39 -6.10
N ASN A 142 -11.45 12.07 -4.81
CA ASN A 142 -11.90 12.98 -3.77
C ASN A 142 -10.76 13.78 -3.11
N TYR A 143 -9.70 14.16 -3.84
CA TYR A 143 -8.50 14.79 -3.24
C TYR A 143 -8.80 16.08 -2.46
N THR A 144 -9.81 16.87 -2.88
CA THR A 144 -10.25 18.11 -2.22
C THR A 144 -11.20 17.88 -1.05
N ASN A 145 -11.95 16.77 -1.04
CA ASN A 145 -12.92 16.46 0.00
C ASN A 145 -12.30 15.46 1.00
N VAL A 146 -11.60 16.00 2.01
CA VAL A 146 -10.87 15.20 3.01
C VAL A 146 -11.77 14.16 3.70
N PRO A 147 -13.00 14.48 4.17
CA PRO A 147 -13.87 13.48 4.77
C PRO A 147 -14.20 12.29 3.84
N LEU A 148 -14.62 12.56 2.59
CA LEU A 148 -14.94 11.50 1.63
C LEU A 148 -13.71 10.71 1.20
N ARG A 149 -12.56 11.39 1.08
CA ARG A 149 -11.26 10.76 0.82
C ARG A 149 -10.93 9.75 1.91
N MET A 150 -11.02 10.16 3.18
CA MET A 150 -10.73 9.28 4.31
C MET A 150 -11.75 8.15 4.45
N GLN A 151 -13.03 8.39 4.16
CA GLN A 151 -14.03 7.32 4.10
C GLN A 151 -13.67 6.27 3.03
N SER A 152 -13.23 6.71 1.85
CA SER A 152 -12.81 5.83 0.76
C SER A 152 -11.57 5.02 1.15
N LEU A 153 -10.60 5.65 1.82
CA LEU A 153 -9.41 4.96 2.35
C LEU A 153 -9.79 3.92 3.40
N ASN A 154 -10.70 4.24 4.32
CA ASN A 154 -11.17 3.28 5.32
C ASN A 154 -11.86 2.07 4.68
N ARG A 155 -12.63 2.27 3.60
CA ARG A 155 -13.27 1.20 2.85
C ARG A 155 -12.27 0.33 2.09
N LEU A 156 -11.26 0.93 1.44
CA LEU A 156 -10.15 0.20 0.84
C LEU A 156 -9.46 -0.71 1.87
N ILE A 157 -9.10 -0.17 3.04
CA ILE A 157 -8.43 -0.95 4.08
C ILE A 157 -9.36 -2.03 4.65
N ALA A 158 -10.67 -1.76 4.79
CA ALA A 158 -11.64 -2.76 5.23
C ALA A 158 -11.78 -3.93 4.23
N VAL A 159 -11.55 -3.72 2.94
CA VAL A 159 -11.47 -4.83 1.97
C VAL A 159 -10.22 -5.68 2.24
N LEU A 160 -9.06 -5.03 2.38
CA LEU A 160 -7.76 -5.69 2.50
C LEU A 160 -7.53 -6.36 3.86
N TYR A 161 -7.94 -5.73 4.96
CA TYR A 161 -7.70 -6.17 6.33
C TYR A 161 -8.99 -6.68 6.98
N ARG A 162 -8.98 -7.96 7.38
CA ARG A 162 -10.15 -8.67 7.94
C ARG A 162 -9.75 -9.47 9.17
N HIS A 163 -10.72 -10.01 9.91
CA HIS A 163 -10.35 -10.89 11.01
C HIS A 163 -9.73 -12.18 10.49
N LYS A 164 -9.13 -12.92 11.43
CA LYS A 164 -8.67 -14.27 11.13
C LYS A 164 -9.88 -15.18 10.96
N GLN A 165 -9.90 -16.00 9.93
CA GLN A 165 -10.89 -17.06 9.87
C GLN A 165 -10.68 -18.13 10.94
N ILE A 166 -11.76 -18.76 11.36
CA ILE A 166 -11.71 -19.97 12.19
C ILE A 166 -11.32 -21.12 11.26
N ILE A 167 -10.02 -21.40 11.18
CA ILE A 167 -9.49 -22.50 10.36
C ILE A 167 -9.87 -23.81 11.06
N SER A 168 -10.84 -24.55 10.51
CA SER A 168 -10.89 -26.00 10.69
C SER A 168 -9.95 -26.60 9.64
N ASN A 169 -9.28 -27.71 9.96
CA ASN A 169 -8.26 -28.35 9.11
C ASN A 169 -8.88 -28.93 7.82
N THR A 170 -9.35 -28.08 6.90
CA THR A 170 -10.02 -28.49 5.67
C THR A 170 -9.02 -28.58 4.52
N SER A 171 -9.20 -29.59 3.66
CA SER A 171 -8.44 -29.75 2.41
C SER A 171 -8.65 -28.60 1.42
N THR A 172 -9.65 -27.76 1.64
CA THR A 172 -9.99 -26.58 0.83
C THR A 172 -9.24 -25.31 1.22
N TRP A 173 -8.32 -25.39 2.18
CA TRP A 173 -7.61 -24.21 2.67
C TRP A 173 -6.63 -23.65 1.63
N ASN A 174 -6.91 -22.45 1.13
CA ASN A 174 -6.04 -21.74 0.16
C ASN A 174 -4.83 -21.07 0.82
N GLY A 175 -4.71 -21.11 2.15
CA GLY A 175 -3.62 -20.49 2.91
C GLY A 175 -3.73 -18.97 3.09
N ASP A 176 -4.89 -18.35 2.89
CA ASP A 176 -5.14 -16.94 3.23
C ASP A 176 -5.85 -16.83 4.58
N VAL A 177 -5.10 -16.52 5.66
CA VAL A 177 -5.57 -16.50 7.06
C VAL A 177 -6.78 -15.61 7.36
N ARG A 178 -7.20 -14.75 6.43
CA ARG A 178 -8.30 -13.80 6.58
C ARG A 178 -9.66 -14.49 6.44
N GLU A 179 -10.69 -13.95 7.08
CA GLU A 179 -12.10 -14.29 6.80
C GLU A 179 -12.39 -14.15 5.30
N VAL A 180 -13.21 -15.04 4.72
CA VAL A 180 -13.64 -14.95 3.31
C VAL A 180 -14.25 -13.58 3.02
N TYR A 181 -14.01 -13.07 1.81
CA TYR A 181 -14.45 -11.73 1.43
C TYR A 181 -15.98 -11.65 1.44
N ASN A 182 -16.52 -10.64 2.13
CA ASN A 182 -17.95 -10.40 2.23
C ASN A 182 -18.23 -8.89 2.18
N ASP A 183 -18.82 -8.44 1.06
CA ASP A 183 -19.10 -7.02 0.78
C ASP A 183 -20.00 -6.37 1.85
N ASN A 184 -20.95 -7.13 2.40
CA ASN A 184 -21.89 -6.64 3.42
C ASN A 184 -21.19 -6.19 4.72
N THR A 185 -19.99 -6.70 4.99
CA THR A 185 -19.22 -6.36 6.20
C THR A 185 -18.31 -5.15 6.00
N VAL A 186 -18.06 -4.72 4.75
CA VAL A 186 -17.03 -3.72 4.44
C VAL A 186 -17.37 -2.37 5.06
N ILE A 187 -18.62 -1.92 4.93
CA ILE A 187 -19.07 -0.62 5.45
C ILE A 187 -18.93 -0.59 6.99
N TYR A 188 -19.48 -1.60 7.66
CA TYR A 188 -19.38 -1.72 9.12
C TYR A 188 -17.92 -1.69 9.59
N ARG A 189 -17.05 -2.51 8.98
CA ARG A 189 -15.62 -2.57 9.34
C ARG A 189 -14.93 -1.24 9.09
N ALA A 190 -15.19 -0.60 7.95
CA ALA A 190 -14.61 0.70 7.60
C ALA A 190 -14.95 1.78 8.64
N GLU A 191 -16.22 1.87 9.02
CA GLU A 191 -16.73 2.95 9.88
C GLU A 191 -16.49 2.70 11.37
N LYS A 192 -16.59 1.44 11.81
CA LYS A 192 -16.52 1.11 13.24
C LYS A 192 -15.15 0.62 13.68
N ILE A 193 -14.36 0.01 12.80
CA ILE A 193 -13.08 -0.61 13.17
C ILE A 193 -11.92 0.18 12.57
N ILE A 194 -11.88 0.30 11.24
CA ILE A 194 -10.77 0.94 10.52
C ILE A 194 -10.66 2.43 10.80
N ALA A 195 -11.79 3.13 11.01
CA ALA A 195 -11.80 4.54 11.35
C ALA A 195 -10.93 4.86 12.59
N GLN A 196 -10.81 3.92 13.54
CA GLN A 196 -10.04 4.06 14.77
C GLN A 196 -8.52 3.90 14.58
N ILE A 197 -8.09 3.39 13.42
CA ILE A 197 -6.67 3.16 13.13
C ILE A 197 -5.98 4.53 12.91
N PRO A 198 -4.78 4.75 13.46
CA PRO A 198 -3.97 5.94 13.16
C PRO A 198 -3.75 6.14 11.65
N ASP A 199 -3.86 7.39 11.19
CA ASP A 199 -3.83 7.69 9.75
C ASP A 199 -2.50 7.34 9.08
N ASN A 200 -1.38 7.45 9.79
CA ASN A 200 -0.07 7.03 9.29
C ASN A 200 -0.01 5.53 8.93
N ILE A 201 -0.69 4.67 9.70
CA ILE A 201 -0.83 3.24 9.38
C ILE A 201 -1.71 3.06 8.14
N LYS A 202 -2.81 3.82 8.04
CA LYS A 202 -3.70 3.79 6.87
C LYS A 202 -2.96 4.18 5.59
N TYR A 203 -2.13 5.23 5.65
CA TYR A 203 -1.30 5.66 4.51
C TYR A 203 -0.22 4.64 4.16
N ALA A 204 0.38 3.97 5.14
CA ALA A 204 1.34 2.90 4.87
C ALA A 204 0.70 1.72 4.12
N ILE A 205 -0.52 1.34 4.51
CA ILE A 205 -1.31 0.31 3.82
C ILE A 205 -1.67 0.75 2.40
N LEU A 206 -2.03 2.03 2.22
CA LEU A 206 -2.29 2.61 0.91
C LEU A 206 -1.07 2.50 -0.01
N ILE A 207 0.14 2.84 0.47
CA ILE A 207 1.39 2.74 -0.31
C ILE A 207 1.64 1.27 -0.74
N PHE A 208 1.42 0.33 0.18
CA PHE A 208 1.51 -1.10 -0.13
C PHE A 208 0.53 -1.50 -1.23
N TYR A 209 -0.75 -1.08 -1.14
CA TYR A 209 -1.73 -1.38 -2.17
C TYR A 209 -1.38 -0.73 -3.53
N ILE A 210 -0.93 0.53 -3.55
CA ILE A 210 -0.48 1.23 -4.77
C ILE A 210 0.62 0.44 -5.47
N SER A 211 1.60 -0.07 -4.71
CA SER A 211 2.69 -0.87 -5.24
C SER A 211 2.21 -2.20 -5.83
N CYS A 212 1.29 -2.89 -5.14
CA CYS A 212 0.69 -4.13 -5.65
C CYS A 212 -0.13 -3.87 -6.93
N ARG A 213 -0.86 -2.76 -6.98
CA ARG A 213 -1.61 -2.32 -8.15
C ARG A 213 -0.68 -2.02 -9.32
N ALA A 214 0.42 -1.31 -9.10
CA ALA A 214 1.39 -0.99 -10.16
C ALA A 214 1.90 -2.25 -10.87
N ILE A 215 2.23 -3.30 -10.11
CA ILE A 215 2.66 -4.60 -10.67
C ILE A 215 1.58 -5.23 -11.53
N LYS A 216 0.31 -5.17 -11.10
CA LYS A 216 -0.82 -5.72 -11.87
C LYS A 216 -1.07 -4.90 -13.15
N VAL A 217 -0.94 -3.58 -13.07
CA VAL A 217 -1.06 -2.69 -14.23
C VAL A 217 0.01 -2.97 -15.27
N GLU A 218 1.26 -3.14 -14.84
CA GLU A 218 2.38 -3.50 -15.71
C GLU A 218 2.18 -4.88 -16.34
N ARG A 219 1.81 -5.87 -15.52
CA ARG A 219 1.67 -7.27 -15.97
C ARG A 219 0.48 -7.49 -16.91
N TYR A 220 -0.65 -6.84 -16.64
CA TYR A 220 -1.88 -7.02 -17.41
C TYR A 220 -2.19 -5.75 -18.20
N ASN A 221 -1.19 -5.24 -18.91
CA ASN A 221 -1.25 -3.95 -19.57
C ASN A 221 -2.48 -3.80 -20.49
N HIS A 222 -2.89 -4.82 -21.25
CA HIS A 222 -4.05 -4.71 -22.15
C HIS A 222 -5.37 -4.48 -21.39
N VAL A 223 -5.49 -4.98 -20.17
CA VAL A 223 -6.64 -4.70 -19.29
C VAL A 223 -6.62 -3.24 -18.83
N PHE A 224 -5.44 -2.68 -18.59
CA PHE A 224 -5.27 -1.34 -18.01
C PHE A 224 -4.90 -0.23 -19.03
N SER A 225 -4.61 -0.56 -20.30
CA SER A 225 -4.07 0.34 -21.33
C SER A 225 -5.12 0.84 -22.33
N GLY A 226 -6.42 0.73 -22.05
CA GLY A 226 -7.46 1.17 -22.98
C GLY A 226 -7.26 2.62 -23.44
N GLU A 227 -7.04 2.83 -24.75
CA GLU A 227 -6.53 4.07 -25.39
C GLU A 227 -7.46 5.29 -25.36
N THR A 228 -8.60 5.26 -24.68
CA THR A 228 -9.58 6.34 -24.76
C THR A 228 -9.69 7.11 -23.46
N GLY A 229 -9.06 8.29 -23.42
CA GLY A 229 -9.43 9.39 -22.53
C GLY A 229 -8.98 9.24 -21.07
N SER A 230 -8.27 10.26 -20.58
CA SER A 230 -7.84 10.43 -19.20
C SER A 230 -8.97 10.22 -18.18
N GLY A 231 -9.14 9.02 -17.65
CA GLY A 231 -10.19 8.82 -16.64
C GLY A 231 -10.53 7.42 -16.16
N GLY A 232 -9.64 6.42 -16.18
CA GLY A 232 -9.77 5.20 -15.34
C GLY A 232 -11.06 4.35 -15.44
N GLY A 233 -11.97 4.64 -16.37
CA GLY A 233 -13.31 4.01 -16.46
C GLY A 233 -13.35 2.75 -17.31
N ASN A 234 -12.37 2.55 -18.19
CA ASN A 234 -12.52 1.58 -19.28
C ASN A 234 -12.38 0.10 -18.82
N TRP A 235 -11.61 -0.19 -17.78
CA TRP A 235 -11.52 -1.57 -17.27
C TRP A 235 -12.81 -2.00 -16.54
N ILE A 236 -13.58 -1.05 -15.98
CA ILE A 236 -14.92 -1.32 -15.41
C ILE A 236 -15.90 -1.64 -16.54
N ASP A 237 -15.80 -0.94 -17.67
CA ASP A 237 -16.62 -1.22 -18.85
C ASP A 237 -16.20 -2.53 -19.54
N ALA A 238 -14.90 -2.86 -19.56
CA ALA A 238 -14.40 -4.18 -19.96
C ALA A 238 -14.93 -5.28 -19.03
N LEU A 239 -14.94 -5.04 -17.71
CA LEU A 239 -15.58 -5.93 -16.74
C LEU A 239 -17.06 -6.11 -17.04
N ARG A 240 -17.78 -5.02 -17.34
CA ARG A 240 -19.21 -5.06 -17.68
C ARG A 240 -19.48 -5.79 -19.01
N SER A 241 -18.64 -5.60 -20.02
CA SER A 241 -18.79 -6.26 -21.32
C SER A 241 -18.58 -7.77 -21.21
N MET A 242 -17.65 -8.22 -20.37
CA MET A 242 -17.45 -9.64 -20.07
C MET A 242 -18.51 -10.20 -19.12
N ALA A 243 -19.02 -9.37 -18.20
CA ALA A 243 -20.18 -9.69 -17.38
C ALA A 243 -21.50 -9.76 -18.17
N GLY A 244 -21.50 -9.39 -19.46
CA GLY A 244 -22.65 -9.50 -20.37
C GLY A 244 -23.24 -10.91 -20.47
N GLY A 245 -22.50 -11.93 -20.03
CA GLY A 245 -23.06 -13.20 -19.57
C GLY A 245 -23.18 -13.21 -18.04
N ALA A 246 -24.26 -12.63 -17.48
CA ALA A 246 -24.49 -12.48 -16.04
C ALA A 246 -24.34 -13.79 -15.23
N LEU A 247 -24.47 -14.94 -15.89
CA LEU A 247 -24.38 -16.28 -15.32
C LEU A 247 -22.97 -16.71 -14.85
N ASN A 248 -21.89 -15.99 -15.22
CA ASN A 248 -20.52 -16.37 -14.84
C ASN A 248 -19.83 -15.43 -13.83
N MET A 249 -20.44 -14.29 -13.47
CA MET A 249 -19.79 -13.33 -12.56
C MET A 249 -19.59 -13.90 -11.16
N GLU A 250 -20.53 -14.69 -10.64
CA GLU A 250 -20.40 -15.32 -9.32
C GLU A 250 -19.21 -16.29 -9.28
N LYS A 251 -19.01 -17.09 -10.34
CA LYS A 251 -17.87 -18.00 -10.43
C LYS A 251 -16.55 -17.24 -10.51
N ILE A 252 -16.46 -16.25 -11.41
CA ILE A 252 -15.23 -15.46 -11.60
C ILE A 252 -14.91 -14.63 -10.36
N SER A 253 -15.93 -14.19 -9.60
CA SER A 253 -15.77 -13.37 -8.39
C SER A 253 -14.88 -14.01 -7.32
N MET A 254 -14.89 -15.36 -7.26
CA MET A 254 -14.16 -16.16 -6.27
C MET A 254 -12.83 -16.70 -6.80
N VAL A 255 -12.53 -16.52 -8.09
CA VAL A 255 -11.24 -16.92 -8.67
C VAL A 255 -10.15 -15.97 -8.17
N ASP A 256 -8.91 -16.48 -8.09
CA ASP A 256 -7.74 -15.64 -7.80
C ASP A 256 -7.66 -14.48 -8.80
N ALA A 257 -7.43 -13.26 -8.29
CA ALA A 257 -7.46 -12.05 -9.10
C ALA A 257 -6.39 -12.05 -10.21
N ASP A 258 -5.23 -12.66 -9.99
CA ASP A 258 -4.20 -12.77 -11.03
C ASP A 258 -4.62 -13.71 -12.17
N VAL A 259 -5.24 -14.84 -11.84
CA VAL A 259 -5.79 -15.78 -12.84
C VAL A 259 -6.88 -15.09 -13.66
N ALA A 260 -7.83 -14.44 -12.99
CA ALA A 260 -8.89 -13.71 -13.67
C ALA A 260 -8.30 -12.64 -14.60
N LEU A 261 -7.43 -11.76 -14.10
CA LEU A 261 -6.81 -10.69 -14.90
C LEU A 261 -5.99 -11.22 -16.08
N TYR A 262 -5.29 -12.35 -15.93
CA TYR A 262 -4.58 -13.01 -17.02
C TYR A 262 -5.53 -13.42 -18.16
N ASP A 263 -6.63 -14.09 -17.83
CA ASP A 263 -7.63 -14.54 -18.81
C ASP A 263 -8.27 -13.34 -19.53
N LEU A 264 -8.54 -12.24 -18.79
CA LEU A 264 -9.04 -10.99 -19.37
C LEU A 264 -8.03 -10.39 -20.36
N ASN A 265 -6.76 -10.30 -19.94
CA ASN A 265 -5.69 -9.71 -20.74
C ASN A 265 -5.52 -10.47 -22.07
N LYS A 266 -5.52 -11.80 -22.00
CA LYS A 266 -5.41 -12.68 -23.17
C LYS A 266 -6.61 -12.54 -24.11
N SER A 267 -7.82 -12.49 -23.58
CA SER A 267 -9.05 -12.35 -24.37
C SER A 267 -9.12 -11.01 -25.12
N ILE A 268 -8.65 -9.91 -24.49
CA ILE A 268 -8.52 -8.60 -25.13
C ILE A 268 -7.48 -8.65 -26.25
N GLU A 269 -6.33 -9.28 -25.99
CA GLU A 269 -5.26 -9.43 -26.99
C GLU A 269 -5.74 -10.22 -28.22
N GLU A 270 -6.44 -11.34 -28.01
CA GLU A 270 -7.01 -12.16 -29.09
C GLU A 270 -8.07 -11.40 -29.90
N SER A 271 -8.88 -10.57 -29.23
CA SER A 271 -9.91 -9.75 -29.89
C SER A 271 -9.31 -8.66 -30.78
N LYS A 272 -8.13 -8.12 -30.43
CA LYS A 272 -7.42 -7.12 -31.26
C LYS A 272 -6.76 -7.72 -32.51
N ARG A 273 -6.59 -9.05 -32.57
CA ARG A 273 -6.00 -9.76 -33.71
C ARG A 273 -7.01 -10.14 -34.79
N LYS A 274 -8.31 -10.07 -34.49
CA LYS A 274 -9.41 -10.35 -35.42
C LYS A 274 -9.85 -9.07 -36.12
#